data_AF-L9WLB2-F1
#
_entry.id   AF-L9WLB2-F1
#
_cell.length_a   1.000
_cell.length_b   1.000
_cell.length_c   1.000
_cell.angle_alpha   90.00
_cell.angle_beta   90.00
_cell.angle_gamma   90.00
#
_symmetry.space_group_name_H-M   'P 1'
#
loop_
_entity.id
_entity.type
_entity.pdbx_description
1 polymer ?
#
loop_
_entity_poly.entity_id
_entity_poly.type
_entity_poly.pdbx_seq_one_letter_code
_entity_poly.pdbx_strand_id
1 'polypeptide(L)' 'MYKYCLECGWQASTAEGTPESEVSKAAIEHFVETGHTVESLRLPPPVIIEN' A
#
# COMPACT_ATOMS: atom_id res chain seq x y z
N MET A 1 -4.94 4.58 -1.42
CA MET A 1 -4.40 3.30 -0.94
C MET A 1 -3.43 3.58 0.19
N TYR A 2 -3.51 2.80 1.27
CA TYR A 2 -2.57 2.80 2.39
C TYR A 2 -1.84 1.46 2.41
N LYS A 3 -0.54 1.48 2.65
CA LYS A 3 0.27 0.29 2.87
C LYS A 3 1.08 0.47 4.14
N TYR A 4 1.17 -0.57 4.96
CA TYR A 4 1.94 -0.53 6.19
C TYR A 4 2.59 -1.88 6.48
N CYS A 5 3.76 -1.82 7.09
CA CYS A 5 4.52 -2.97 7.52
C CYS A 5 4.16 -3.32 8.96
N LEU A 6 3.85 -4.60 9.19
CA LEU A 6 3.44 -5.11 10.50
C LEU A 6 4.60 -5.30 11.49
N GLU A 7 5.85 -5.22 11.01
CA GLU A 7 7.02 -5.61 11.80
C GLU A 7 7.88 -4.41 12.23
N CYS A 8 8.00 -3.38 11.38
CA CYS A 8 8.89 -2.25 11.64
C CYS A 8 8.19 -0.87 11.63
N GLY A 9 6.87 -0.83 11.39
CA GLY A 9 6.10 0.42 11.39
C GLY A 9 6.30 1.29 10.14
N TRP A 10 6.92 0.77 9.09
CA TRP A 10 6.98 1.45 7.79
C TRP A 10 5.58 1.65 7.21
N GLN A 11 5.32 2.80 6.59
CA GLN A 11 4.03 3.10 5.95
C GLN A 11 4.21 3.92 4.67
N ALA A 12 3.34 3.69 3.70
CA ALA A 12 3.24 4.49 2.48
C ALA A 12 1.76 4.67 2.11
N SER A 13 1.37 5.85 1.64
CA SER A 13 -0.01 6.12 1.28
C SER A 13 -0.13 7.03 0.09
N THR A 14 -1.25 6.92 -0.63
CA THR A 14 -1.61 7.86 -1.71
C THR A 14 -2.30 9.11 -1.17
N ALA A 15 -2.42 9.25 0.16
CA ALA A 15 -3.10 10.39 0.78
C ALA A 15 -2.32 11.69 0.61
N GLU A 16 -0.99 11.58 0.51
CA GLU A 16 -0.07 12.70 0.31
C GLU A 16 0.12 13.07 -1.17
N GLY A 17 -0.75 12.58 -2.06
CA GLY A 17 -0.66 12.82 -3.51
C GLY A 17 0.30 11.88 -4.24
N THR A 18 0.92 10.93 -3.53
CA THR A 18 1.74 9.88 -4.14
C THR A 18 0.87 8.95 -5.01
N PRO A 19 1.28 8.65 -6.26
CA PRO A 19 0.52 7.77 -7.13
C PRO A 19 0.48 6.33 -6.57
N GLU A 20 -0.60 5.61 -6.85
CA GLU A 20 -0.80 4.22 -6.38
C GLU A 20 0.34 3.29 -6.84
N SER A 21 0.90 3.55 -8.03
CA SER A 21 2.04 2.81 -8.59
C SER A 21 3.30 2.97 -7.75
N GLU A 22 3.61 4.16 -7.25
CA GLU A 22 4.78 4.41 -6.41
C GLU A 22 4.59 3.84 -5.01
N VAL A 23 3.42 4.04 -4.40
CA VAL A 23 3.08 3.40 -3.11
C VAL A 23 3.19 1.88 -3.23
N SER A 24 2.78 1.33 -4.37
CA SER A 24 2.89 -0.10 -4.61
C SER A 24 4.31 -0.58 -4.82
N LYS A 25 5.11 0.17 -5.58
CA LYS A 25 6.53 -0.12 -5.79
C LYS A 25 7.31 -0.08 -4.48
N ALA A 26 7.11 0.95 -3.67
CA ALA A 26 7.80 1.10 -2.38
C ALA A 26 7.49 -0.05 -1.41
N ALA A 27 6.26 -0.56 -1.42
CA ALA A 27 5.91 -1.74 -0.61
C ALA A 27 6.56 -3.03 -1.11
N ILE A 28 6.70 -3.21 -2.43
CA ILE A 28 7.40 -4.35 -3.01
C ILE A 28 8.88 -4.28 -2.67
N GLU A 29 9.50 -3.11 -2.83
CA GLU A 29 10.91 -2.87 -2.46
C GLU A 29 11.12 -3.16 -0.97
N HIS A 30 10.27 -2.64 -0.09
CA HIS A 30 10.34 -2.93 1.34
C HIS A 30 10.27 -4.43 1.66
N PHE A 31 9.32 -5.14 1.06
CA PHE A 31 9.19 -6.59 1.22
C PHE A 31 10.43 -7.33 0.73
N VAL A 32 11.00 -6.94 -0.41
CA VAL A 32 12.19 -7.58 -0.98
C VAL A 32 13.43 -7.32 -0.13
N GLU A 33 13.60 -6.12 0.40
CA GLU A 33 14.77 -5.73 1.19
C GLU A 33 14.73 -6.29 2.62
N THR A 34 13.56 -6.34 3.23
CA THR A 34 13.41 -6.68 4.66
C THR A 34 12.80 -8.05 4.91
N GLY A 35 12.09 -8.61 3.92
CA GLY A 35 11.26 -9.80 4.11
C GLY A 35 9.99 -9.55 4.94
N HIS A 36 9.71 -8.31 5.35
CA HIS A 36 8.59 -8.03 6.23
C HIS A 36 7.25 -8.02 5.52
N THR A 37 6.22 -8.50 6.20
CA THR A 37 4.86 -8.51 5.64
C THR A 37 4.26 -7.11 5.58
N VAL A 38 3.91 -6.67 4.36
CA VAL A 38 3.24 -5.39 4.11
C VAL A 38 1.76 -5.61 3.80
N GLU A 39 0.89 -5.00 4.60
CA GLU A 39 -0.56 -5.03 4.42
C GLU A 39 -1.02 -3.84 3.58
N SER A 40 -2.01 -4.08 2.71
CA SER A 40 -2.53 -3.12 1.75
C SER A 40 -4.00 -2.84 2.01
N LEU A 41 -4.30 -1.60 2.40
CA LEU A 41 -5.65 -1.18 2.77
C LEU A 41 -6.16 -0.15 1.74
N ARG A 42 -7.18 -0.56 0.99
CA ARG A 42 -7.81 0.27 -0.05
C ARG A 42 -9.13 0.84 0.48
N LEU A 43 -9.19 2.16 0.68
CA LEU A 43 -10.39 2.89 1.07
C LEU A 43 -10.64 4.05 0.09
N PRO A 44 -11.90 4.36 -0.27
CA PRO A 44 -13.14 3.61 0.00
C PRO A 44 -13.25 2.34 -0.87
N PRO A 45 -14.13 1.38 -0.53
CA PRO A 45 -14.36 0.19 -1.36
C PRO A 45 -14.70 0.59 -2.80
N PRO A 46 -14.24 -0.17 -3.81
CA PRO A 46 -14.57 0.14 -5.20
C PRO A 46 -16.08 0.14 -5.38
N VAL A 47 -16.61 1.17 -6.04
CA VAL A 47 -18.00 1.15 -6.52
C VAL A 47 -18.10 0.02 -7.54
N ILE A 48 -18.73 -1.08 -7.15
CA ILE A 48 -19.07 -2.16 -8.06
C ILE A 48 -20.22 -1.62 -8.92
N ILE A 49 -19.95 -1.31 -10.19
CA ILE A 49 -21.01 -1.04 -11.16
C ILE A 49 -21.44 -2.40 -11.71
N GLU A 50 -22.56 -2.92 -11.20
CA GLU A 50 -23.24 -4.08 -11.80
C GLU A 50 -23.96 -3.63 -13.08
N ASN A 51 -23.78 -4.38 -14.17
CA ASN A 51 -24.34 -4.10 -15.49
C ASN A 51 -25.59 -4.95 -15.76
#